data_AF-A0A9D6RGX7-F1
#
_entry.id   AF-A0A9D6RGX7-F1
#
_cell.length_a   1.000
_cell.length_b   1.000
_cell.length_c   1.000
_cell.angle_alpha   90.00
_cell.angle_beta   90.00
_cell.angle_gamma   90.00
#
_symmetry.space_group_name_H-M   'P 1'
#
loop_
_entity.id
_entity.type
_entity.pdbx_description
1 polymer ?
#
loop_
_entity_poly.entity_id
_entity_poly.type
_entity_poly.pdbx_seq_one_letter_code
_entity_poly.pdbx_strand_id
1 'polypeptide(L)'
;MRHGYPRPHDVGLKIPPDLRAGRFEAGFKHALQGGHLTEVEYFRRSFRLGFRAAKLYLREVRRHRGILDFPMRARMRLRSVWPEG
;
A
#
# COMPACT_ATOMS: atom_id res chain seq x y z
N MET A 1 -6.92 -9.47 23.11
CA MET A 1 -7.55 -8.79 21.96
C MET A 1 -6.89 -9.29 20.69
N ARG A 2 -7.65 -9.80 19.72
CA ARG A 2 -7.08 -10.26 18.44
C ARG A 2 -6.72 -9.02 17.62
N HIS A 3 -5.46 -8.60 17.65
CA HIS A 3 -4.98 -7.44 16.89
C HIS A 3 -4.95 -7.77 15.39
N GLY A 4 -6.12 -7.68 14.74
CA GLY A 4 -6.25 -7.77 13.30
C GLY A 4 -6.03 -6.42 12.64
N TYR A 5 -5.51 -6.42 11.41
CA TYR A 5 -5.53 -5.22 10.57
C TYR A 5 -6.98 -4.81 10.27
N PRO A 6 -7.28 -3.51 10.25
CA PRO A 6 -8.62 -3.04 9.87
C PRO A 6 -8.92 -3.41 8.42
N ARG A 7 -10.21 -3.63 8.13
CA ARG A 7 -10.71 -3.73 6.77
C ARG A 7 -11.03 -2.33 6.22
N PRO A 8 -11.18 -2.17 4.90
CA PRO A 8 -11.48 -0.86 4.31
C PRO A 8 -12.68 -0.13 4.93
N HIS A 9 -13.81 -0.82 5.13
CA HIS A 9 -15.00 -0.18 5.71
C HIS A 9 -14.84 0.13 7.20
N ASP A 10 -13.98 -0.59 7.93
CA ASP A 10 -13.68 -0.31 9.34
C ASP A 10 -13.00 1.07 9.50
N VAL A 11 -12.40 1.60 8.43
CA VAL A 11 -11.77 2.93 8.37
C VAL A 11 -12.55 3.93 7.49
N GLY A 12 -13.81 3.62 7.18
CA GLY A 12 -14.71 4.51 6.44
C GLY A 12 -14.51 4.54 4.92
N LEU A 13 -13.70 3.62 4.34
CA LEU A 13 -13.55 3.55 2.89
C LEU A 13 -14.74 2.83 2.25
N LYS A 14 -15.33 3.46 1.24
CA LYS A 14 -16.33 2.86 0.35
C LYS A 14 -15.63 2.28 -0.87
N ILE A 15 -15.84 0.99 -1.14
CA ILE A 15 -15.29 0.33 -2.33
C ILE A 15 -16.23 0.63 -3.51
N PRO A 16 -15.74 1.25 -4.60
CA PRO A 16 -16.55 1.47 -5.80
C PRO A 16 -17.13 0.16 -6.37
N PRO A 17 -18.38 0.19 -6.88
CA PRO A 17 -19.07 -1.02 -7.35
C PRO A 17 -18.42 -1.65 -8.60
N ASP A 18 -17.63 -0.89 -9.36
CA ASP A 18 -16.87 -1.40 -10.52
C ASP A 18 -15.61 -2.20 -10.12
N LEU A 19 -15.29 -2.25 -8.82
CA LEU A 19 -14.15 -3.00 -8.31
C LEU A 19 -14.58 -4.31 -7.66
N ARG A 20 -13.79 -5.37 -7.87
CA ARG A 20 -13.97 -6.64 -7.16
C ARG A 20 -13.55 -6.48 -5.71
N ALA A 21 -14.52 -6.43 -4.80
CA ALA A 21 -14.34 -6.18 -3.37
C ALA A 21 -13.26 -7.08 -2.73
N GLY A 22 -13.31 -8.39 -2.93
CA GLY A 22 -12.32 -9.31 -2.35
C GLY A 22 -10.88 -9.03 -2.79
N ARG A 23 -10.67 -8.60 -4.05
CA ARG A 23 -9.32 -8.20 -4.53
C ARG A 23 -8.87 -6.88 -3.93
N PHE A 24 -9.80 -5.94 -3.76
CA PHE A 24 -9.52 -4.67 -3.09
C PHE A 24 -9.12 -4.90 -1.64
N GLU A 25 -9.88 -5.71 -0.90
CA GLU A 25 -9.59 -6.07 0.49
C GLU A 25 -8.24 -6.79 0.62
N ALA A 26 -7.94 -7.72 -0.28
CA ALA A 26 -6.64 -8.41 -0.32
C ALA A 26 -5.49 -7.42 -0.52
N GLY A 27 -5.62 -6.49 -1.48
CA GLY A 27 -4.61 -5.45 -1.70
C GLY A 27 -4.44 -4.52 -0.50
N PHE A 28 -5.54 -4.14 0.14
CA PHE A 28 -5.53 -3.31 1.35
C PHE A 28 -4.79 -4.01 2.49
N LYS A 29 -5.15 -5.26 2.78
CA LYS A 29 -4.49 -6.08 3.81
C LYS A 29 -3.00 -6.27 3.52
N HIS A 30 -2.65 -6.58 2.28
CA HIS A 30 -1.26 -6.77 1.84
C HIS A 30 -0.39 -5.54 2.12
N ALA A 31 -0.90 -4.34 1.80
CA ALA A 31 -0.19 -3.10 2.07
C ALA A 31 0.00 -2.80 3.56
N LEU A 32 -0.99 -3.13 4.40
CA LEU A 32 -0.90 -2.97 5.86
C LEU A 32 0.11 -3.92 6.50
N GLN A 33 0.30 -5.09 5.90
CA GLN A 33 1.32 -6.07 6.28
C GLN A 33 2.74 -5.68 5.81
N GLY A 34 2.89 -4.56 5.10
CA GLY A 34 4.18 -4.13 4.57
C GLY A 34 4.55 -4.79 3.24
N GLY A 35 3.61 -5.47 2.57
CA GLY A 35 3.86 -6.22 1.34
C GLY A 35 4.38 -5.38 0.17
N HIS A 36 5.15 -6.03 -0.69
CA HIS A 36 5.64 -5.49 -1.97
C HIS A 36 4.82 -6.03 -3.14
N LEU A 37 4.79 -5.29 -4.25
CA LEU A 37 4.07 -5.68 -5.47
C LEU A 37 5.00 -6.48 -6.39
N THR A 38 5.23 -7.76 -6.07
CA THR A 38 6.15 -8.64 -6.80
C THR A 38 5.47 -9.58 -7.80
N GLU A 39 4.20 -9.89 -7.61
CA GLU A 39 3.46 -10.84 -8.45
C GLU A 39 2.54 -10.13 -9.44
N VAL A 40 2.34 -10.76 -10.61
CA VAL A 40 1.47 -10.24 -11.70
C VAL A 40 0.04 -9.95 -11.19
N GLU A 41 -0.45 -10.80 -10.29
CA GLU A 41 -1.77 -10.71 -9.69
C GLU A 41 -1.99 -9.40 -8.92
N TYR A 42 -0.93 -8.83 -8.36
CA TYR A 42 -0.98 -7.57 -7.62
C TYR A 42 -1.18 -6.33 -8.53
N PHE A 43 -0.92 -6.47 -9.83
CA PHE A 43 -1.11 -5.38 -10.80
C PHE A 43 -2.55 -5.26 -11.30
N ARG A 44 -3.44 -6.18 -10.93
CA ARG A 44 -4.88 -6.07 -11.23
C ARG A 44 -5.46 -4.81 -10.59
N ARG A 45 -6.28 -4.06 -11.33
CA ARG A 45 -6.81 -2.73 -10.95
C ARG A 45 -7.38 -2.70 -9.52
N SER A 46 -8.28 -3.62 -9.18
CA SER A 46 -8.92 -3.66 -7.85
C SER A 46 -7.91 -3.87 -6.72
N PHE A 47 -6.93 -4.77 -6.90
CA PHE A 47 -5.88 -5.02 -5.91
C PHE A 47 -5.00 -3.79 -5.72
N ARG A 48 -4.49 -3.21 -6.82
CA ARG A 48 -3.63 -2.02 -6.78
C ARG A 48 -4.31 -0.82 -6.12
N LEU A 49 -5.61 -0.65 -6.33
CA LEU A 49 -6.39 0.41 -5.67
C LEU A 49 -6.55 0.15 -4.16
N GLY A 50 -6.83 -1.09 -3.76
CA GLY A 50 -6.84 -1.48 -2.35
C GLY A 50 -5.49 -1.24 -1.67
N PHE A 51 -4.40 -1.66 -2.32
CA PHE A 51 -3.03 -1.43 -1.85
C PHE A 51 -2.71 0.05 -1.68
N ARG A 52 -3.06 0.87 -2.68
CA ARG A 52 -2.88 2.34 -2.63
C ARG A 52 -3.70 2.96 -1.49
N ALA A 53 -4.95 2.54 -1.31
CA ALA A 53 -5.82 3.05 -0.25
C ALA A 53 -5.22 2.79 1.15
N ALA A 54 -4.67 1.59 1.39
CA ALA A 54 -3.98 1.28 2.63
C ALA A 54 -2.73 2.14 2.87
N LYS A 55 -1.93 2.43 1.82
CA LYS A 55 -0.78 3.34 1.97
C LYS A 55 -1.20 4.77 2.32
N LEU A 56 -2.29 5.27 1.73
CA LEU A 56 -2.85 6.58 2.08
C LEU A 56 -3.40 6.60 3.51
N TYR A 57 -4.12 5.55 3.92
CA TYR A 57 -4.58 5.37 5.29
C TYR A 57 -3.40 5.38 6.28
N LEU A 58 -2.35 4.59 6.04
CA LEU A 58 -1.16 4.59 6.91
C LEU A 58 -0.47 5.94 6.96
N ARG A 59 -0.41 6.66 5.83
CA ARG A 59 0.12 8.03 5.80
C ARG A 59 -0.68 8.96 6.70
N GLU A 60 -2.01 8.87 6.66
CA GLU A 60 -2.89 9.69 7.48
C GLU A 60 -2.78 9.35 8.97
N VAL A 61 -2.79 8.06 9.31
CA VAL A 61 -2.55 7.58 10.68
C VAL A 61 -1.21 8.08 11.23
N ARG A 62 -0.15 8.07 10.41
CA ARG A 62 1.18 8.57 10.81
C ARG A 62 1.16 10.07 11.05
N ARG A 63 0.54 10.86 10.16
CA ARG A 63 0.37 12.31 10.35
C ARG A 63 -0.36 12.65 11.64
N HIS A 64 -1.48 11.97 11.92
CA HIS A 64 -2.22 12.17 13.16
C HIS A 64 -1.41 11.85 14.42
N ARG A 65 -0.46 10.92 14.33
CA ARG A 65 0.45 10.58 15.42
C ARG A 65 1.67 11.50 15.51
N GLY A 66 1.72 12.57 14.72
CA GLY A 66 2.88 13.47 14.65
C GLY A 66 4.11 12.85 13.99
N ILE A 67 3.97 11.66 13.36
CA ILE A 67 5.05 11.02 12.59
C ILE A 67 5.06 11.67 11.20
N LEU A 68 5.71 12.84 11.12
CA LEU A 68 5.78 13.67 9.93
C LEU A 68 7.05 13.45 9.09
N ASP A 69 7.91 12.51 9.49
CA ASP A 69 9.18 12.26 8.82
C ASP A 69 9.12 11.04 7.91
N PHE A 70 9.28 11.30 6.61
CA PHE A 70 9.97 10.33 5.78
C PHE A 70 11.43 10.31 6.24
N PRO A 71 12.04 9.13 6.46
CA PRO A 71 13.40 9.05 7.03
C PRO A 71 14.48 9.71 6.16
N MET A 72 14.17 10.19 4.95
CA MET A 72 15.10 11.02 4.18
C MET A 72 14.40 11.75 3.02
N ARG A 73 14.65 13.05 2.84
CA ARG A 73 14.45 13.75 1.56
C ARG A 73 15.68 13.54 0.68
N ALA A 74 15.90 12.31 0.20
CA ALA A 74 17.04 12.00 -0.66
C ALA A 74 16.60 11.70 -2.10
N ARG A 75 17.40 12.19 -3.06
CA ARG A 75 17.24 11.92 -4.49
C ARG A 75 18.24 10.83 -4.88
N MET A 76 17.78 9.59 -4.98
CA MET A 76 18.64 8.46 -5.38
C MET A 76 18.85 8.48 -6.89
N ARG A 77 20.11 8.50 -7.34
CA ARG A 77 20.49 8.41 -8.76
C ARG A 77 21.27 7.11 -8.95
N LEU A 78 20.62 6.09 -9.50
CA LEU A 78 21.25 4.82 -9.85
C LEU A 78 21.83 4.91 -11.25
N ARG A 79 23.11 4.58 -11.40
CA ARG A 79 23.76 4.36 -12.70
C ARG A 79 24.13 2.89 -12.78
N SER A 80 23.44 2.14 -13.62
CA SER A 80 23.83 0.76 -13.94
C SER A 80 25.02 0.81 -14.88
N VAL A 81 26.16 0.27 -14.42
CA VAL A 81 27.29 -0.07 -15.29
C VAL A 81 27.25 -1.57 -15.54
N TRP A 82 27.25 -1.95 -16.81
CA TRP A 82 27.43 -3.34 -17.21
C TRP A 82 28.93 -3.65 -17.12
N PRO A 83 29.34 -4.78 -16.51
CA PRO A 83 30.73 -5.22 -16.61
C PRO A 83 30.97 -5.66 -18.05
N GLU A 84 31.91 -5.00 -18.72
CA GLU A 84 32.47 -5.50 -19.98
C GLU A 84 33.26 -6.78 -19.66
N GLY A 85 32.93 -7.86 -20.37
CA GLY A 85 33.58 -9.16 -20.26
C GLY A 85 34.86 -9.24 -21.09
#